data_AF-A0A831NLT2-F1
#
_entry.id   AF-A0A831NLT2-F1
#
_cell.length_a   1.000
_cell.length_b   1.000
_cell.length_c   1.000
_cell.angle_alpha   90.00
_cell.angle_beta   90.00
_cell.angle_gamma   90.00
#
_symmetry.space_group_name_H-M   'P 1'
#
loop_
_entity.id
_entity.type
_entity.pdbx_description
1 polymer ?
#
loop_
_entity_poly.entity_id
_entity_poly.type
_entity_poly.pdbx_seq_one_letter_code
_entity_poly.pdbx_strand_id
1 'polypeptide(L)'
;MTSRTNKKSQQGSIIVFSIIIMTILLTITLTLVQIVIPKIKTINEAVNSVYAVFAADTAMEWCLYTNRAKLWIAPPELTNTAEYEIYGSISGQPEIDITNNAFCEGDKLNFRTLGTYGGVTRSFEVTQIE
;
A
#
# COMPACT_ATOMS: atom_id res chain seq x y z
N MET A 1 36.27 -64.95 35.10
CA MET A 1 36.40 -63.50 35.35
C MET A 1 35.59 -62.78 34.26
N THR A 2 34.29 -62.58 34.49
CA THR A 2 33.36 -62.03 33.47
C THR A 2 32.78 -60.72 33.99
N SER A 3 33.31 -59.61 33.45
CA SER A 3 32.87 -58.24 33.75
C SER A 3 31.51 -57.99 33.10
N ARG A 4 30.46 -57.79 33.91
CA ARG A 4 29.13 -57.37 33.46
C ARG A 4 29.15 -55.85 33.22
N THR A 5 29.14 -55.42 31.96
CA THR A 5 29.05 -54.01 31.59
C THR A 5 27.61 -53.51 31.76
N ASN A 6 27.46 -52.45 32.55
CA ASN A 6 26.19 -51.88 32.97
C ASN A 6 25.59 -51.02 31.83
N LYS A 7 24.72 -51.62 31.01
CA LYS A 7 24.20 -51.06 29.75
C LYS A 7 22.96 -50.14 29.90
N LYS A 8 22.72 -49.54 31.06
CA LYS A 8 21.47 -48.79 31.37
C LYS A 8 21.57 -47.25 31.31
N SER A 9 22.71 -46.66 30.93
CA SER A 9 22.95 -45.21 31.09
C SER A 9 22.75 -44.32 29.86
N GLN A 10 22.29 -44.84 28.71
CA GLN A 10 22.24 -44.06 27.45
C GLN A 10 20.85 -43.73 26.90
N GLN A 11 19.76 -44.17 27.55
CA GLN A 11 18.40 -43.92 27.04
C GLN A 11 17.84 -42.53 27.39
N GLY A 12 18.41 -41.83 28.38
CA GLY A 12 17.94 -40.49 28.77
C GLY A 12 18.45 -39.36 27.87
N SER A 13 19.65 -39.50 27.28
CA SER A 13 20.29 -38.43 26.51
C SER A 13 19.60 -38.17 25.16
N ILE A 14 18.97 -39.19 24.56
CA ILE A 14 18.32 -39.04 23.26
C ILE A 14 17.04 -38.19 23.32
N ILE A 15 16.32 -38.23 24.44
CA ILE A 15 15.13 -37.40 24.66
C ILE A 15 15.53 -35.93 24.76
N VAL A 16 16.60 -35.64 25.52
CA VAL A 16 17.13 -34.28 25.67
C VAL A 16 17.59 -33.73 24.32
N PHE A 17 18.30 -34.53 23.53
CA PHE A 17 18.77 -34.12 22.21
C PHE A 17 17.60 -33.83 21.24
N SER A 18 16.55 -34.65 21.28
CA SER A 18 15.34 -34.42 20.48
C SER A 18 14.65 -33.11 20.86
N ILE A 19 14.54 -32.80 22.15
CA ILE A 19 13.90 -31.56 22.61
C ILE A 19 14.70 -30.34 22.15
N ILE A 20 16.04 -30.40 22.24
CA ILE A 20 16.91 -29.31 21.78
C ILE A 20 16.78 -29.09 20.27
N ILE A 21 16.74 -30.15 19.46
CA ILE A 21 16.54 -30.00 18.01
C ILE A 21 15.15 -29.42 17.72
N MET A 22 14.12 -29.89 18.41
CA MET A 22 12.76 -29.40 18.22
C MET A 22 12.61 -27.91 18.58
N THR A 23 13.25 -27.44 19.65
CA THR A 23 13.23 -26.02 20.03
C THR A 23 14.00 -25.16 19.03
N ILE A 24 15.14 -25.64 18.52
CA ILE A 24 15.89 -24.95 17.47
C ILE A 24 15.05 -24.82 16.19
N LEU A 25 14.43 -25.91 15.73
CA LEU A 25 13.57 -25.89 14.54
C LEU A 25 12.38 -24.95 14.72
N LEU A 26 11.71 -25.00 15.89
CA LEU A 26 10.60 -24.10 16.19
C LEU A 26 11.04 -22.62 16.13
N THR A 27 12.18 -22.30 16.73
CA THR A 27 12.73 -20.94 16.73
C THR A 27 12.99 -20.45 15.31
N ILE A 28 13.58 -21.28 14.45
CA ILE A 28 13.82 -20.94 13.04
C ILE A 28 12.51 -20.71 12.29
N THR A 29 11.49 -21.52 12.51
CA THR A 29 10.19 -21.33 11.83
C THR A 29 9.50 -20.03 12.26
N LEU A 30 9.54 -19.70 13.55
CA LEU A 30 8.93 -18.47 14.06
C LEU A 30 9.63 -17.21 13.53
N THR A 31 10.97 -17.23 13.45
CA THR A 31 11.72 -16.10 12.88
C THR A 31 11.44 -15.91 11.40
N LEU A 32 11.30 -16.99 10.62
CA LEU A 32 10.91 -16.90 9.21
C LEU A 32 9.52 -16.31 9.03
N VAL A 33 8.54 -16.74 9.84
CA VAL A 33 7.16 -16.21 9.76
C VAL A 33 7.14 -14.70 10.01
N GLN A 34 7.92 -14.22 11.00
CA GLN A 34 8.03 -12.79 11.30
C GLN A 34 8.61 -11.97 10.14
N ILE A 35 9.45 -12.56 9.29
CA ILE A 35 10.03 -11.88 8.12
C ILE A 35 9.07 -11.93 6.93
N VAL A 36 8.37 -13.05 6.72
CA VAL A 36 7.55 -13.26 5.52
C VAL A 36 6.25 -12.45 5.54
N ILE A 37 5.56 -12.39 6.69
CA ILE A 37 4.28 -11.65 6.82
C ILE A 37 4.39 -10.17 6.38
N PRO A 38 5.34 -9.36 6.91
CA PRO A 38 5.44 -7.96 6.51
C PRO A 38 5.80 -7.81 5.03
N LYS A 39 6.61 -8.73 4.46
CA LYS A 39 6.97 -8.69 3.04
C LYS A 39 5.77 -8.88 2.13
N ILE A 40 4.86 -9.80 2.46
CA ILE A 40 3.61 -10.01 1.72
C ILE A 40 2.75 -8.74 1.76
N LYS A 41 2.64 -8.10 2.93
CA LYS A 41 1.90 -6.84 3.07
C LYS A 41 2.47 -5.74 2.17
N THR A 42 3.79 -5.57 2.14
CA THR A 42 4.45 -4.58 1.29
C THR A 42 4.23 -4.85 -0.20
N ILE A 43 4.21 -6.12 -0.63
CA ILE A 43 3.92 -6.47 -2.04
C ILE A 43 2.49 -6.06 -2.42
N ASN A 44 1.52 -6.35 -1.55
CA ASN A 44 0.12 -5.95 -1.79
C ASN A 44 -0.03 -4.43 -1.80
N GLU A 45 0.64 -3.71 -0.91
CA GLU A 45 0.65 -2.25 -0.92
C GLU A 45 1.27 -1.70 -2.21
N ALA A 46 2.30 -2.33 -2.75
CA ALA A 46 2.91 -1.93 -4.02
C ALA A 46 1.96 -2.13 -5.20
N VAL A 47 1.27 -3.28 -5.29
CA VAL A 47 0.27 -3.53 -6.33
C VAL A 47 -0.91 -2.56 -6.21
N ASN A 48 -1.44 -2.39 -5.00
CA ASN A 48 -2.55 -1.46 -4.74
C ASN A 48 -2.16 -0.01 -5.05
N SER A 49 -0.89 0.35 -4.79
CA SER A 49 -0.34 1.66 -5.12
C SER A 49 -0.38 1.97 -6.61
N VAL A 50 -0.27 0.98 -7.50
CA VAL A 50 -0.34 1.21 -8.95
C VAL A 50 -1.76 1.65 -9.34
N TYR A 51 -2.78 0.98 -8.79
CA TYR A 51 -4.18 1.36 -9.02
C TYR A 51 -4.53 2.71 -8.39
N ALA A 52 -4.02 2.98 -7.19
CA ALA A 52 -4.17 4.28 -6.54
C ALA A 52 -3.53 5.42 -7.36
N VAL A 53 -2.32 5.19 -7.88
CA VAL A 53 -1.65 6.14 -8.80
C VAL A 53 -2.46 6.32 -10.07
N PHE A 54 -2.93 5.24 -10.70
CA PHE A 54 -3.73 5.31 -11.91
C PHE A 54 -5.00 6.15 -11.72
N ALA A 55 -5.70 5.99 -10.58
CA ALA A 55 -6.88 6.78 -10.25
C ALA A 55 -6.54 8.26 -10.05
N ALA A 56 -5.49 8.56 -9.29
CA ALA A 56 -5.04 9.93 -9.03
C ALA A 56 -4.61 10.65 -10.32
N ASP A 57 -3.88 9.95 -11.20
CA ASP A 57 -3.38 10.47 -12.48
C ASP A 57 -4.53 10.71 -13.46
N THR A 58 -5.48 9.77 -13.56
CA THR A 58 -6.69 9.93 -14.39
C THR A 58 -7.50 11.16 -13.97
N ALA A 59 -7.68 11.35 -12.65
CA ALA A 59 -8.36 12.52 -12.11
C ALA A 59 -7.60 13.82 -12.41
N MET A 60 -6.26 13.79 -12.32
CA MET A 60 -5.41 14.95 -12.60
C MET A 60 -5.48 15.33 -14.08
N GLU A 61 -5.35 14.37 -14.99
CA GLU A 61 -5.47 14.60 -16.43
C GLU A 61 -6.84 15.16 -16.81
N TRP A 62 -7.92 14.62 -16.24
CA TRP A 62 -9.26 15.17 -16.46
C TRP A 62 -9.37 16.62 -15.97
N CYS A 63 -8.81 16.93 -14.80
CA CYS A 63 -8.81 18.26 -14.23
C CYS A 63 -8.02 19.27 -15.08
N LEU A 64 -6.81 18.89 -15.53
CA LEU A 64 -5.99 19.69 -16.43
C LEU A 64 -6.65 19.87 -17.80
N TYR A 65 -7.29 18.83 -18.33
CA TYR A 65 -7.96 18.88 -19.61
C TYR A 65 -9.17 19.83 -19.58
N THR A 66 -10.04 19.69 -18.59
CA THR A 66 -11.22 20.55 -18.43
C THR A 66 -10.82 22.01 -18.18
N ASN A 67 -9.81 22.26 -17.34
CA ASN A 67 -9.28 23.60 -17.10
C ASN A 67 -8.73 24.26 -18.38
N ARG A 68 -7.97 23.52 -19.20
CA ARG A 68 -7.42 24.01 -20.48
C ARG A 68 -8.47 24.21 -21.55
N ALA A 69 -9.36 23.24 -21.72
CA ALA A 69 -10.38 23.26 -22.76
C ALA A 69 -11.52 24.23 -22.44
N LYS A 70 -11.71 24.59 -21.15
CA LYS A 70 -12.86 25.35 -20.65
C LYS A 70 -14.20 24.74 -21.08
N LEU A 71 -14.24 23.40 -21.12
CA LEU A 71 -15.41 22.61 -21.49
C LEU A 71 -15.91 21.84 -20.27
N TRP A 72 -17.23 21.78 -20.15
CA TRP A 72 -17.90 20.89 -19.21
C TRP A 72 -17.88 19.47 -19.77
N ILE A 73 -17.23 18.56 -19.05
CA ILE A 73 -17.13 17.15 -19.42
C ILE A 73 -17.39 16.35 -18.16
N ALA A 74 -18.15 15.26 -18.28
CA ALA A 74 -18.41 14.39 -17.15
C ALA A 74 -17.09 13.87 -16.55
N PRO A 75 -17.00 13.75 -15.22
CA PRO A 75 -15.84 13.16 -14.57
C PRO A 75 -15.66 11.69 -14.99
N PRO A 76 -14.41 11.18 -15.03
CA PRO A 76 -14.14 9.82 -15.48
C PRO A 76 -14.71 8.80 -14.47
N GLU A 77 -15.35 7.75 -14.98
CA GLU A 77 -15.79 6.62 -14.16
C GLU A 77 -14.73 5.51 -14.19
N LEU A 78 -14.25 5.12 -13.01
CA LEU A 78 -13.29 4.03 -12.84
C LEU A 78 -14.03 2.70 -12.61
N THR A 79 -13.82 1.71 -13.47
CA THR A 79 -14.51 0.40 -13.37
C THR A 79 -13.85 -0.58 -12.39
N ASN A 80 -12.69 -0.23 -11.84
CA ASN A 80 -11.84 -1.11 -11.05
C ASN A 80 -11.95 -0.86 -9.54
N THR A 81 -13.09 -0.37 -9.03
CA THR A 81 -13.32 -0.01 -7.61
C THR A 81 -12.29 0.95 -7.01
N ALA A 82 -11.46 1.59 -7.85
CA ALA A 82 -10.58 2.64 -7.41
C ALA A 82 -11.38 3.92 -7.29
N GLU A 83 -11.09 4.68 -6.26
CA GLU A 83 -11.74 5.96 -5.98
C GLU A 83 -10.72 7.07 -6.17
N TYR A 84 -11.19 8.25 -6.50
CA TYR A 84 -10.35 9.44 -6.55
C TYR A 84 -11.07 10.62 -5.92
N GLU A 85 -10.27 11.53 -5.41
CA GLU A 85 -10.71 12.81 -4.88
C GLU A 85 -9.87 13.91 -5.52
N ILE A 86 -10.51 15.02 -5.88
CA ILE A 86 -9.85 16.18 -6.48
C ILE A 86 -10.02 17.33 -5.52
N TYR A 87 -8.91 17.96 -5.19
CA TYR A 87 -8.83 19.15 -4.37
C TYR A 87 -8.26 20.31 -5.18
N GLY A 88 -8.86 21.48 -5.04
CA GLY A 88 -8.41 22.68 -5.74
C GLY A 88 -8.59 23.93 -4.90
N SER A 89 -7.83 24.97 -5.23
CA SER A 89 -8.03 26.30 -4.66
C SER A 89 -8.69 27.20 -5.70
N ILE A 90 -9.92 27.63 -5.40
CA ILE A 90 -10.62 28.67 -6.15
C ILE A 90 -10.16 30.02 -5.59
N SER A 91 -9.94 31.03 -6.43
CA SER A 91 -9.37 32.34 -6.09
C SER A 91 -9.82 32.88 -4.72
N GLY A 92 -8.92 32.82 -3.73
CA GLY A 92 -9.12 33.34 -2.36
C GLY A 92 -9.72 32.36 -1.35
N GLN A 93 -10.01 31.12 -1.73
CA GLN A 93 -10.51 30.06 -0.86
C GLN A 93 -9.39 29.07 -0.48
N PRO A 94 -9.43 28.47 0.73
CA PRO A 94 -8.60 27.32 1.04
C PRO A 94 -8.90 26.16 0.08
N GLU A 95 -8.01 25.18 0.05
CA GLU A 95 -8.20 23.96 -0.73
C GLU A 95 -9.53 23.27 -0.35
N ILE A 96 -10.38 23.04 -1.35
CA ILE A 96 -11.69 22.40 -1.20
C ILE A 96 -11.78 21.16 -2.08
N ASP A 97 -12.56 20.17 -1.62
CA ASP A 97 -12.92 19.01 -2.43
C ASP A 97 -13.87 19.44 -3.55
N ILE A 98 -13.43 19.21 -4.79
CA ILE A 98 -14.12 19.54 -6.04
C ILE A 98 -14.39 18.29 -6.87
N THR A 99 -14.30 17.09 -6.30
CA THR A 99 -14.48 15.80 -7.01
C THR A 99 -15.80 15.73 -7.78
N ASN A 100 -16.86 16.29 -7.22
CA ASN A 100 -18.19 16.33 -7.84
C ASN A 100 -18.45 17.58 -8.67
N ASN A 101 -17.53 18.54 -8.68
CA ASN A 101 -17.63 19.68 -9.58
C ASN A 101 -17.22 19.20 -10.96
N ALA A 102 -18.13 19.29 -11.91
CA ALA A 102 -17.86 18.93 -13.31
C ALA A 102 -16.91 19.90 -14.04
N PHE A 103 -16.19 20.72 -13.28
CA PHE A 103 -15.24 21.69 -13.79
C PHE A 103 -14.15 21.99 -12.76
N CYS A 104 -12.90 21.79 -13.15
CA CYS A 104 -11.73 22.25 -12.40
C CYS A 104 -11.48 23.74 -12.67
N GLU A 105 -12.20 24.59 -11.92
CA GLU A 105 -12.12 26.04 -12.05
C GLU A 105 -10.90 26.61 -11.32
N GLY A 106 -10.10 27.41 -12.03
CA GLY A 106 -8.96 28.12 -11.45
C GLY A 106 -8.13 28.84 -12.52
N ASP A 107 -7.78 30.11 -12.25
CA ASP A 107 -6.89 30.90 -13.10
C ASP A 107 -5.42 30.43 -13.00
N LYS A 108 -5.09 29.66 -11.96
CA LYS A 108 -3.79 29.04 -11.71
C LYS A 108 -3.96 27.52 -11.55
N LEU A 109 -3.00 26.76 -12.07
CA LEU A 109 -2.95 25.30 -11.90
C LEU A 109 -2.48 24.98 -10.47
N ASN A 110 -3.43 24.92 -9.54
CA ASN A 110 -3.21 24.56 -8.13
C ASN A 110 -4.21 23.46 -7.74
N PHE A 111 -3.93 22.24 -8.19
CA PHE A 111 -4.79 21.09 -7.98
C PHE A 111 -4.00 19.97 -7.29
N ARG A 112 -4.65 19.30 -6.35
CA ARG A 112 -4.18 18.06 -5.75
C ARG A 112 -5.19 16.97 -6.04
N THR A 113 -4.75 15.84 -6.55
CA THR A 113 -5.61 14.66 -6.70
C THR A 113 -5.14 13.56 -5.77
N LEU A 114 -6.08 12.80 -5.24
CA LEU A 114 -5.86 11.61 -4.44
C LEU A 114 -6.52 10.45 -5.14
N GLY A 115 -5.84 9.32 -5.19
CA GLY A 115 -6.40 8.06 -5.66
C GLY A 115 -6.27 7.03 -4.56
N THR A 116 -7.34 6.27 -4.34
CA THR A 116 -7.44 5.27 -3.28
C THR A 116 -7.85 3.93 -3.86
N TYR A 117 -7.09 2.90 -3.52
CA TYR A 117 -7.40 1.52 -3.89
C TYR A 117 -6.86 0.54 -2.84
N GLY A 118 -7.71 -0.40 -2.39
CA GLY A 118 -7.30 -1.46 -1.45
C GLY A 118 -6.62 -0.95 -0.17
N GLY A 119 -7.06 0.21 0.35
CA GLY A 119 -6.52 0.86 1.55
C GLY A 119 -5.21 1.63 1.35
N VAL A 120 -4.71 1.74 0.12
CA VAL A 120 -3.54 2.56 -0.22
C VAL A 120 -4.01 3.84 -0.91
N THR A 121 -3.53 4.98 -0.42
CA THR A 121 -3.80 6.29 -1.01
C THR A 121 -2.52 6.91 -1.56
N ARG A 122 -2.60 7.48 -2.76
CA ARG A 122 -1.51 8.20 -3.44
C ARG A 122 -2.01 9.54 -3.93
N SER A 123 -1.15 10.56 -3.84
CA SER A 123 -1.51 11.93 -4.22
C SER A 123 -0.58 12.48 -5.29
N PHE A 124 -1.14 13.27 -6.19
CA PHE A 124 -0.40 14.15 -7.10
C PHE A 124 -0.80 15.58 -6.83
N GLU A 125 0.17 16.49 -6.96
CA GLU A 125 -0.05 17.92 -6.78
C GLU A 125 0.62 18.65 -7.95
N VAL A 126 -0.13 19.56 -8.56
CA VAL A 126 0.36 20.48 -9.58
C VAL A 126 0.16 21.87 -9.03
N THR A 127 1.27 22.59 -8.91
CA THR A 127 1.31 23.98 -8.43
C THR A 127 2.08 24.81 -9.43
N GLN A 128 1.43 25.85 -9.96
CA GLN A 128 2.07 26.80 -10.85
C GLN A 128 2.87 27.81 -10.03
N ILE A 129 4.19 27.84 -10.23
CA ILE A 129 5.09 28.82 -9.63
C ILE A 129 5.13 30.05 -10.53
N GLU A 130 4.84 31.23 -9.97
CA GLU A 130 4.96 32.53 -10.64
C GLU A 130 6.40 33.04 -10.70
#